data_AF-A0A354Z065-F1
#
_entry.id   AF-A0A354Z065-F1
#
_cell.length_a   1.000
_cell.length_b   1.000
_cell.length_c   1.000
_cell.angle_alpha   90.00
_cell.angle_beta   90.00
_cell.angle_gamma   90.00
#
_symmetry.space_group_name_H-M   'P 1'
#
loop_
_entity.id
_entity.type
_entity.pdbx_description
1 polymer ?
#
loop_
_entity_poly.entity_id
_entity_poly.type
_entity_poly.pdbx_seq_one_letter_code
_entity_poly.pdbx_strand_id
1 'polypeptide(L)'
;MLANALHEALAALESGDEDGCRHRLRGLAGEREGAAQALARLSRELNAALGHLPEEGMDLGELPDACARLDHVVRMTEDATHRTLDLVERCRETIDAVEAHPMPTVDADALRRLRGLLGELALAQSHQDLCGQIIGRVVGLVGRIHRTLSALGFDEGRTGANQPELAGPVIAGLDRHGVSQDAADALLSDLGL
;
A
#
# COMPACT_ATOMS: atom_id res chain seq x y z
N MET A 1 22.28 -1.69 -42.73
CA MET A 1 22.22 -3.14 -42.96
C MET A 1 20.96 -3.53 -43.75
N LEU A 2 19.76 -3.48 -43.16
CA LEU A 2 18.51 -3.90 -43.81
C LEU A 2 18.17 -3.10 -45.11
N ALA A 3 18.37 -1.78 -45.08
CA ALA A 3 18.15 -0.91 -46.24
C ALA A 3 19.17 -1.15 -47.38
N ASN A 4 20.39 -1.60 -47.05
CA ASN A 4 21.43 -1.88 -48.04
C ASN A 4 21.19 -3.23 -48.72
N ALA A 5 20.80 -4.24 -47.94
CA ALA A 5 20.42 -5.56 -48.45
C ALA A 5 19.14 -5.52 -49.33
N LEU A 6 18.18 -4.64 -48.99
CA LEU A 6 17.01 -4.37 -49.84
C LEU A 6 17.38 -3.67 -51.16
N HIS A 7 18.29 -2.68 -51.10
CA HIS A 7 18.82 -2.03 -52.32
C HIS A 7 19.56 -3.02 -53.21
N GLU A 8 20.36 -3.90 -52.63
CA GLU A 8 21.08 -4.94 -53.37
C GLU A 8 20.15 -6.02 -53.96
N ALA A 9 19.06 -6.35 -53.28
CA ALA A 9 18.04 -7.24 -53.81
C ALA A 9 17.24 -6.59 -54.96
N LEU A 10 16.97 -5.28 -54.86
CA LEU A 10 16.36 -4.48 -55.93
C LEU A 10 17.30 -4.35 -57.13
N ALA A 11 18.59 -4.07 -56.92
CA ALA A 11 19.59 -3.99 -57.97
C ALA A 11 19.78 -5.34 -58.71
N ALA A 12 19.71 -6.46 -58.01
CA ALA A 12 19.71 -7.79 -58.62
C ALA A 12 18.44 -8.07 -59.44
N LEU A 13 17.29 -7.53 -59.01
CA LEU A 13 16.04 -7.62 -59.77
C LEU A 13 16.11 -6.76 -61.05
N GLU A 14 16.68 -5.55 -60.97
CA GLU A 14 16.85 -4.63 -62.09
C GLU A 14 17.84 -5.16 -63.15
N SER A 15 18.81 -5.99 -62.76
CA SER A 15 19.75 -6.66 -63.67
C SER A 15 19.24 -8.00 -64.23
N GLY A 16 18.03 -8.44 -63.85
CA GLY A 16 17.45 -9.72 -64.27
C GLY A 16 17.99 -10.95 -63.55
N ASP A 17 18.79 -10.77 -62.49
CA ASP A 17 19.33 -11.84 -61.64
C ASP A 17 18.30 -12.25 -60.57
N GLU A 18 17.29 -13.01 -60.99
CA GLU A 18 16.23 -13.49 -60.09
C GLU A 18 16.76 -14.39 -58.97
N ASP A 19 17.79 -15.18 -59.22
CA ASP A 19 18.37 -16.11 -58.23
C ASP A 19 19.13 -15.34 -57.15
N GLY A 20 19.93 -14.34 -57.54
CA GLY A 20 20.59 -13.42 -56.60
C GLY A 20 19.60 -12.60 -55.77
N CYS A 21 18.48 -12.17 -56.35
CA CYS A 21 17.41 -11.49 -55.63
C CYS A 21 16.75 -12.42 -54.59
N ARG A 22 16.36 -13.65 -54.99
CA ARG A 22 15.75 -14.64 -54.09
C ARG A 22 16.70 -15.04 -52.95
N HIS A 23 17.99 -15.20 -53.23
CA HIS A 23 18.98 -15.53 -52.21
C HIS A 23 19.07 -14.44 -51.14
N ARG A 24 19.13 -13.16 -51.54
CA ARG A 24 19.18 -12.03 -50.60
C ARG A 24 17.89 -11.86 -49.80
N LEU A 25 16.73 -12.03 -50.42
CA LEU A 25 15.43 -12.00 -49.72
C LEU A 25 15.30 -13.13 -48.69
N ARG A 26 15.78 -14.35 -49.01
CA ARG A 26 15.82 -15.46 -48.05
C ARG A 26 16.77 -15.19 -46.89
N GLY A 27 17.92 -14.56 -47.15
CA GLY A 27 18.85 -14.11 -46.10
C GLY A 27 18.18 -13.15 -45.12
N LEU A 28 17.49 -12.13 -45.63
CA LEU A 28 16.74 -11.17 -44.82
C LEU A 28 15.60 -11.81 -44.02
N ALA A 29 14.89 -12.78 -44.61
CA ALA A 29 13.85 -13.52 -43.93
C ALA A 29 14.41 -14.38 -42.79
N GLY A 30 15.52 -15.10 -43.03
CA GLY A 30 16.21 -15.91 -42.02
C GLY A 30 16.78 -15.09 -40.86
N GLU A 31 17.35 -13.92 -41.14
CA GLU A 31 17.81 -12.98 -40.09
C GLU A 31 16.66 -12.51 -39.19
N ARG A 32 15.49 -12.20 -39.78
CA ARG A 32 14.30 -11.81 -39.01
C ARG A 32 13.75 -12.95 -38.18
N GLU A 33 13.68 -14.15 -38.74
CA GLU A 33 13.19 -15.33 -38.04
C GLU A 33 14.13 -15.72 -36.88
N GLY A 34 15.44 -15.63 -37.08
CA GLY A 34 16.44 -15.80 -36.05
C GLY A 34 16.34 -14.75 -34.93
N ALA A 35 16.13 -13.48 -35.26
CA ALA A 35 15.93 -12.42 -34.27
C ALA A 35 14.64 -12.63 -33.45
N ALA A 36 13.54 -13.05 -34.10
CA ALA A 36 12.28 -13.36 -33.42
C ALA A 36 12.42 -14.58 -32.49
N GLN A 37 13.12 -15.63 -32.92
CA GLN A 37 13.42 -16.79 -32.07
C GLN A 37 14.32 -16.43 -30.89
N ALA A 38 15.31 -15.57 -31.09
CA ALA A 38 16.16 -15.07 -30.02
C ALA A 38 15.37 -14.26 -28.99
N LEU A 39 14.47 -13.38 -29.42
CA LEU A 39 13.55 -12.63 -28.55
C LEU A 39 12.61 -13.55 -27.77
N ALA A 40 12.02 -14.54 -28.44
CA ALA A 40 11.16 -15.54 -27.79
C ALA A 40 11.93 -16.39 -26.77
N ARG A 41 13.18 -16.73 -27.06
CA ARG A 41 14.07 -17.43 -26.13
C ARG A 41 14.41 -16.53 -24.93
N LEU A 42 14.82 -15.29 -25.15
CA LEU A 42 15.15 -14.34 -24.09
C LEU A 42 13.94 -14.06 -23.19
N SER A 43 12.74 -13.95 -23.77
CA SER A 43 11.48 -13.80 -23.03
C SER A 43 11.19 -15.02 -22.17
N ARG A 44 11.40 -16.24 -22.68
CA ARG A 44 11.25 -17.47 -21.88
C ARG A 44 12.32 -17.60 -20.80
N GLU A 45 13.57 -17.22 -21.08
CA GLU A 45 14.66 -17.21 -20.10
C GLU A 45 14.41 -16.19 -18.99
N LEU A 46 13.93 -14.99 -19.33
CA LEU A 46 13.50 -13.98 -18.37
C LEU A 46 12.31 -14.49 -17.55
N ASN A 47 11.29 -15.06 -18.19
CA ASN A 47 10.12 -15.58 -17.49
C ASN A 47 10.49 -16.77 -16.58
N ALA A 48 11.41 -17.64 -17.01
CA ALA A 48 11.94 -18.71 -16.17
C ALA A 48 12.70 -18.12 -14.98
N ALA A 49 13.59 -17.15 -15.19
CA ALA A 49 14.33 -16.49 -14.11
C ALA A 49 13.41 -15.77 -13.11
N LEU A 50 12.34 -15.14 -13.59
CA LEU A 50 11.30 -14.53 -12.75
C LEU A 50 10.44 -15.58 -12.04
N GLY A 51 10.14 -16.70 -12.69
CA GLY A 51 9.42 -17.83 -12.08
C GLY A 51 10.23 -18.63 -11.06
N HIS A 52 11.53 -18.37 -10.93
CA HIS A 52 12.38 -18.92 -9.87
C HIS A 52 12.53 -17.95 -8.67
N LEU A 53 11.87 -16.79 -8.70
CA LEU A 53 11.68 -16.01 -7.49
C LEU A 53 10.89 -16.89 -6.50
N PRO A 54 11.34 -17.01 -5.25
CA PRO A 54 10.77 -17.96 -4.30
C PRO A 54 9.27 -17.71 -4.13
N GLU A 55 8.44 -18.75 -4.32
CA GLU A 55 7.01 -18.75 -3.95
C GLU A 55 6.80 -18.44 -2.45
N GLU A 56 7.86 -18.59 -1.64
CA GLU A 56 7.85 -18.38 -0.18
C GLU A 56 8.02 -16.89 0.24
N GLY A 57 8.08 -15.94 -0.70
CA GLY A 57 8.44 -14.55 -0.41
C GLY A 57 7.32 -13.53 -0.57
N MET A 58 6.59 -13.25 0.52
CA MET A 58 5.46 -12.30 0.65
C MET A 58 4.21 -12.71 -0.14
N ASP A 59 3.12 -13.00 0.59
CA ASP A 59 1.78 -12.97 0.03
C ASP A 59 1.45 -11.51 -0.35
N LEU A 60 1.82 -11.13 -1.58
CA LEU A 60 1.53 -9.82 -2.12
C LEU A 60 0.02 -9.56 -2.17
N GLY A 61 -0.82 -10.61 -2.13
CA GLY A 61 -2.28 -10.51 -2.05
C GLY A 61 -2.80 -9.98 -0.70
N GLU A 62 -2.04 -10.16 0.39
CA GLU A 62 -2.40 -9.62 1.72
C GLU A 62 -1.95 -8.16 1.91
N LEU A 63 -1.00 -7.66 1.10
CA LEU A 63 -0.50 -6.30 1.21
C LEU A 63 -1.59 -5.22 1.04
N PRO A 64 -2.53 -5.31 0.08
CA PRO A 64 -3.66 -4.38 0.00
C PRO A 64 -4.49 -4.31 1.27
N ASP A 65 -4.81 -5.47 1.86
CA ASP A 65 -5.61 -5.54 3.08
C ASP A 65 -4.84 -4.98 4.28
N ALA A 66 -3.57 -5.36 4.43
CA ALA A 66 -2.69 -4.82 5.46
C ALA A 66 -2.54 -3.29 5.36
N CYS A 67 -2.39 -2.74 4.15
CA CYS A 67 -2.35 -1.29 3.95
C CYS A 67 -3.66 -0.62 4.36
N ALA A 68 -4.81 -1.21 3.99
CA ALA A 68 -6.12 -0.67 4.33
C ALA A 68 -6.43 -0.74 5.84
N ARG A 69 -6.01 -1.82 6.51
CA ARG A 69 -6.05 -1.95 7.98
C ARG A 69 -5.18 -0.90 8.66
N LEU A 70 -3.97 -0.66 8.18
CA LEU A 70 -3.08 0.38 8.70
C LEU A 70 -3.66 1.79 8.49
N ASP A 71 -4.24 2.07 7.33
CA ASP A 71 -4.95 3.34 7.07
C ASP A 71 -6.14 3.54 8.02
N HIS A 72 -6.85 2.46 8.38
CA HIS A 72 -7.90 2.52 9.39
C HIS A 72 -7.35 2.81 10.79
N VAL A 73 -6.27 2.13 11.21
CA VAL A 73 -5.62 2.38 12.50
C VAL A 73 -5.15 3.83 12.60
N VAL A 74 -4.52 4.37 11.56
CA VAL A 74 -4.09 5.78 11.52
C VAL A 74 -5.28 6.70 11.76
N ARG A 75 -6.39 6.52 11.03
CA ARG A 75 -7.61 7.33 11.23
C ARG A 75 -8.20 7.20 12.64
N MET A 76 -8.32 5.97 13.15
CA MET A 76 -8.84 5.76 14.52
C MET A 76 -7.97 6.43 15.57
N THR A 77 -6.65 6.40 15.40
CA THR A 77 -5.73 7.09 16.31
C THR A 77 -5.88 8.60 16.21
N GLU A 78 -5.98 9.17 15.00
CA GLU A 78 -6.25 10.60 14.79
C GLU A 78 -7.55 11.05 15.46
N ASP A 79 -8.65 10.29 15.28
CA ASP A 79 -9.95 10.58 15.89
C ASP A 79 -9.90 10.54 17.43
N ALA A 80 -9.26 9.52 18.00
CA ALA A 80 -9.09 9.40 19.45
C ALA A 80 -8.29 10.59 20.04
N THR A 81 -7.36 11.13 19.27
CA THR A 81 -6.47 12.21 19.70
C THR A 81 -7.11 13.57 19.60
N HIS A 82 -7.85 13.85 18.52
CA HIS A 82 -8.75 15.00 18.47
C HIS A 82 -9.71 14.96 19.66
N ARG A 83 -10.31 13.79 19.94
CA ARG A 83 -11.21 13.65 21.08
C ARG A 83 -10.53 13.92 22.42
N THR A 84 -9.27 13.50 22.57
CA THR A 84 -8.48 13.77 23.78
C THR A 84 -8.17 15.25 23.94
N LEU A 85 -7.82 15.94 22.86
CA LEU A 85 -7.55 17.39 22.86
C LEU A 85 -8.81 18.19 23.19
N ASP A 86 -9.97 17.84 22.63
CA ASP A 86 -11.26 18.45 22.97
C ASP A 86 -11.57 18.32 24.47
N LEU A 87 -11.28 17.15 25.06
CA LEU A 87 -11.48 16.92 26.49
C LEU A 87 -10.51 17.76 27.33
N VAL A 88 -9.26 17.90 26.89
CA VAL A 88 -8.28 18.78 27.54
C VAL A 88 -8.75 20.22 27.53
N GLU A 89 -9.27 20.72 26.41
CA GLU A 89 -9.81 22.08 26.29
C GLU A 89 -11.00 22.29 27.24
N ARG A 90 -11.97 21.38 27.23
CA ARG A 90 -13.13 21.44 28.14
C ARG A 90 -12.72 21.39 29.62
N CYS A 91 -11.70 20.62 29.96
CA CYS A 91 -11.14 20.61 31.32
C CYS A 91 -10.52 21.97 31.67
N ARG A 92 -9.82 22.62 30.74
CA ARG A 92 -9.25 23.96 30.95
C ARG A 92 -10.35 25.01 31.14
N GLU A 93 -11.40 24.99 30.33
CA GLU A 93 -12.58 25.86 30.49
C GLU A 93 -13.26 25.68 31.85
N THR A 94 -13.34 24.44 32.33
CA THR A 94 -13.89 24.13 33.65
C THR A 94 -13.01 24.71 34.76
N ILE A 95 -11.68 24.60 34.63
CA ILE A 95 -10.73 25.23 35.57
C ILE A 95 -10.89 26.76 35.56
N ASP A 96 -11.01 27.38 34.39
CA ASP A 96 -11.28 28.81 34.25
C ASP A 96 -12.57 29.24 34.96
N ALA A 97 -13.64 28.47 34.81
CA ALA A 97 -14.92 28.75 35.46
C ALA A 97 -14.83 28.69 37.01
N VAL A 98 -14.05 27.74 37.54
CA VAL A 98 -13.80 27.60 38.98
C VAL A 98 -12.92 28.74 39.50
N GLU A 99 -11.90 29.16 38.75
CA GLU A 99 -11.06 30.30 39.12
C GLU A 99 -11.82 31.64 39.08
N ALA A 100 -12.79 31.78 38.17
CA ALA A 100 -13.66 32.96 38.10
C ALA A 100 -14.63 33.06 39.31
N HIS A 101 -14.95 31.94 39.95
CA HIS A 101 -15.80 31.87 41.14
C HIS A 101 -15.08 31.11 42.27
N PRO A 102 -14.03 31.70 42.86
CA PRO A 102 -13.17 30.99 43.78
C PRO A 102 -13.94 30.61 45.04
N MET A 103 -14.03 29.31 45.29
CA MET A 103 -14.61 28.79 46.53
C MET A 103 -13.53 28.66 47.62
N PRO A 104 -13.83 28.95 48.89
CA PRO A 104 -12.84 28.92 49.98
C PRO A 104 -12.16 27.56 50.19
N THR A 105 -12.78 26.48 49.73
CA THR A 105 -12.32 25.09 49.93
C THR A 105 -11.49 24.55 48.78
N VAL A 106 -11.36 25.28 47.67
CA VAL A 106 -10.65 24.81 46.48
C VAL A 106 -9.19 25.24 46.57
N ASP A 107 -8.29 24.27 46.48
CA ASP A 107 -6.85 24.51 46.46
C ASP A 107 -6.39 25.08 45.11
N ALA A 108 -5.96 26.33 45.12
CA ALA A 108 -5.46 27.03 43.93
C ALA A 108 -4.14 26.46 43.40
N ASP A 109 -3.31 25.84 44.24
CA ASP A 109 -2.10 25.14 43.79
C ASP A 109 -2.46 23.87 43.02
N ALA A 110 -3.48 23.14 43.49
CA ALA A 110 -3.99 21.94 42.81
C ALA A 110 -4.54 22.26 41.41
N LEU A 111 -5.30 23.36 41.25
CA LEU A 111 -5.81 23.81 39.94
C LEU A 111 -4.68 24.17 38.97
N ARG A 112 -3.66 24.92 39.44
CA ARG A 112 -2.48 25.23 38.63
C ARG A 112 -1.72 23.98 38.20
N ARG A 113 -1.57 23.00 39.09
CA ARG A 113 -0.91 21.72 38.78
C ARG A 113 -1.71 20.93 37.75
N LEU A 114 -3.04 20.86 37.88
CA LEU A 114 -3.91 20.19 36.90
C LEU A 114 -3.77 20.84 35.51
N ARG A 115 -3.72 22.18 35.46
CA ARG A 115 -3.47 22.92 34.21
C ARG A 115 -2.14 22.57 33.55
N GLY A 116 -1.08 22.45 34.35
CA GLY A 116 0.24 22.02 33.87
C GLY A 116 0.19 20.63 33.24
N LEU A 117 -0.43 19.67 33.93
CA LEU A 117 -0.59 18.30 33.43
C LEU A 117 -1.41 18.22 32.13
N LEU A 118 -2.48 19.00 32.03
CA LEU A 118 -3.28 19.11 30.81
C LEU A 118 -2.48 19.70 29.64
N GLY A 119 -1.60 20.66 29.91
CA GLY A 119 -0.66 21.20 28.92
C GLY A 119 0.36 20.18 28.46
N GLU A 120 0.96 19.43 29.39
CA GLU A 120 1.88 18.34 29.07
C GLU A 120 1.21 17.23 28.25
N LEU A 121 -0.04 16.88 28.58
CA LEU A 121 -0.83 15.93 27.81
C LEU A 121 -1.05 16.41 26.37
N ALA A 122 -1.47 17.67 26.18
CA ALA A 122 -1.63 18.24 24.85
C ALA A 122 -0.32 18.27 24.04
N LEU A 123 0.81 18.58 24.69
CA LEU A 123 2.12 18.54 24.05
C LEU A 123 2.52 17.12 23.66
N ALA A 124 2.27 16.12 24.51
CA ALA A 124 2.55 14.72 24.19
C ALA A 124 1.76 14.23 22.97
N GLN A 125 0.52 14.69 22.79
CA GLN A 125 -0.29 14.37 21.61
C GLN A 125 0.28 14.94 20.31
N SER A 126 1.05 16.03 20.34
CA SER A 126 1.67 16.59 19.13
C SER A 126 2.68 15.65 18.45
N HIS A 127 3.26 14.69 19.21
CA HIS A 127 4.13 13.66 18.63
C HIS A 127 3.34 12.66 17.79
N GLN A 128 2.05 12.48 18.05
CA GLN A 128 1.21 11.60 17.27
C GLN A 128 0.97 12.12 15.86
N ASP A 129 0.77 13.43 15.68
CA ASP A 129 0.57 14.01 14.35
C ASP A 129 1.74 13.68 13.41
N LEU A 130 2.97 13.71 13.94
CA LEU A 130 4.16 13.31 13.21
C LEU A 130 4.19 11.80 12.95
N CYS A 131 3.85 10.98 13.95
CA CYS A 131 3.77 9.52 13.79
C CYS A 131 2.73 9.11 12.74
N GLY A 132 1.52 9.69 12.77
CA GLY A 132 0.46 9.45 11.80
C GLY A 132 0.88 9.80 10.37
N GLN A 133 1.51 10.97 10.18
CA GLN A 133 2.05 11.39 8.89
C GLN A 133 3.15 10.45 8.36
N ILE A 134 4.05 10.01 9.23
CA ILE A 134 5.12 9.07 8.86
C ILE A 134 4.52 7.72 8.45
N ILE A 135 3.61 7.17 9.26
CA ILE A 135 2.95 5.90 8.98
C ILE A 135 2.16 6.00 7.67
N GLY A 136 1.34 7.03 7.49
CA GLY A 136 0.57 7.23 6.26
C GLY A 136 1.48 7.33 5.01
N ARG A 137 2.65 7.97 5.12
CA ARG A 137 3.63 8.03 4.03
C ARG A 137 4.25 6.67 3.73
N VAL A 138 4.54 5.87 4.75
CA VAL A 138 5.05 4.50 4.62
C VAL A 138 4.01 3.58 3.99
N VAL A 139 2.76 3.61 4.47
CA VAL A 139 1.63 2.84 3.89
C VAL A 139 1.45 3.20 2.42
N GLY A 140 1.45 4.50 2.09
CA GLY A 140 1.37 4.97 0.71
C GLY A 140 2.54 4.50 -0.17
N LEU A 141 3.76 4.41 0.38
CA LEU A 141 4.93 3.89 -0.34
C LEU A 141 4.81 2.38 -0.59
N VAL A 142 4.46 1.61 0.43
CA VAL A 142 4.26 0.16 0.33
C VAL A 142 3.16 -0.16 -0.68
N GLY A 143 2.03 0.56 -0.65
CA GLY A 143 0.96 0.40 -1.63
C GLY A 143 1.39 0.73 -3.07
N ARG A 144 2.32 1.68 -3.28
CA ARG A 144 2.89 1.95 -4.63
C ARG A 144 3.83 0.84 -5.09
N ILE A 145 4.65 0.30 -4.19
CA ILE A 145 5.54 -0.82 -4.48
C ILE A 145 4.71 -2.05 -4.89
N HIS A 146 3.67 -2.38 -4.12
CA HIS A 146 2.75 -3.47 -4.44
C HIS A 146 2.15 -3.28 -5.84
N ARG A 147 1.56 -2.12 -6.16
CA ARG A 147 1.01 -1.87 -7.51
C ARG A 147 2.04 -2.02 -8.63
N THR A 148 3.29 -1.66 -8.38
CA THR A 148 4.37 -1.78 -9.36
C THR A 148 4.75 -3.24 -9.58
N LEU A 149 4.82 -4.03 -8.50
CA LEU A 149 5.08 -5.46 -8.58
C LEU A 149 3.90 -6.21 -9.23
N SER A 150 2.67 -5.88 -8.89
CA SER A 150 1.49 -6.45 -9.56
C SER A 150 1.48 -6.17 -11.06
N ALA A 151 1.85 -4.95 -11.48
CA ALA A 151 1.96 -4.59 -12.90
C ALA A 151 3.06 -5.37 -13.66
N LEU A 152 4.02 -5.95 -12.95
CA LEU A 152 5.09 -6.80 -13.51
C LEU A 152 4.72 -8.29 -13.53
N GLY A 153 3.49 -8.66 -13.15
CA GLY A 153 3.01 -10.04 -13.16
C GLY A 153 3.26 -10.81 -11.86
N PHE A 154 3.70 -10.15 -10.79
CA PHE A 154 3.92 -10.80 -9.49
C PHE A 154 2.63 -11.08 -8.70
N ASP A 155 1.46 -10.72 -9.24
CA ASP A 155 0.14 -10.94 -8.64
C ASP A 155 -0.58 -12.18 -9.21
N GLU A 156 0.03 -12.88 -10.18
CA GLU A 156 -0.58 -14.04 -10.85
C GLU A 156 -0.50 -15.29 -9.98
N GLY A 157 -1.35 -15.35 -8.95
CA GLY A 157 -1.46 -16.51 -8.10
C GLY A 157 -2.44 -16.35 -6.96
N ARG A 158 -3.72 -16.01 -7.24
CA ARG A 158 -4.93 -16.43 -6.49
C ARG A 158 -6.19 -15.64 -6.91
N THR A 159 -6.74 -15.96 -8.08
CA THR A 159 -8.12 -15.60 -8.45
C THR A 159 -9.19 -16.53 -7.85
N GLY A 160 -8.90 -17.24 -6.76
CA GLY A 160 -9.88 -18.14 -6.13
C GLY A 160 -9.54 -18.52 -4.69
N ALA A 161 -10.54 -18.34 -3.81
CA ALA A 161 -10.67 -18.97 -2.49
C ALA A 161 -9.58 -18.66 -1.44
N ASN A 162 -9.67 -17.49 -0.83
CA ASN A 162 -9.95 -17.31 0.61
C ASN A 162 -9.88 -15.81 0.86
N GLN A 163 -10.85 -15.26 1.59
CA GLN A 163 -10.74 -13.89 2.08
C GLN A 163 -9.47 -13.81 2.95
N PRO A 164 -8.68 -12.73 2.88
CA PRO A 164 -7.48 -12.58 3.69
C PRO A 164 -7.89 -12.62 5.17
N GLU A 165 -7.59 -13.72 5.85
CA GLU A 165 -7.78 -13.89 7.28
C GLU A 165 -6.61 -13.20 8.01
N LEU A 166 -6.48 -11.89 7.82
CA LEU A 166 -5.68 -11.10 8.75
C LEU A 166 -6.44 -11.08 10.09
N ALA A 167 -5.93 -11.81 11.08
CA ALA A 167 -6.50 -11.87 12.42
C ALA A 167 -6.55 -10.44 13.00
N GLY A 168 -7.75 -9.86 13.07
CA GLY A 168 -7.97 -8.52 13.58
C GLY A 168 -9.45 -8.14 13.61
N PRO A 169 -9.82 -7.09 14.37
CA PRO A 169 -11.19 -6.62 14.44
C PRO A 169 -11.69 -6.22 13.04
N VAL A 170 -12.97 -6.42 12.85
CA VAL A 170 -13.62 -6.41 11.55
C VAL A 170 -13.85 -4.98 11.13
N ILE A 171 -13.25 -4.58 10.02
CA ILE A 171 -13.33 -3.20 9.55
C ILE A 171 -14.51 -3.07 8.61
N ALA A 172 -15.51 -2.27 9.01
CA ALA A 172 -16.68 -1.99 8.22
C ALA A 172 -16.31 -1.44 6.83
N GLY A 173 -16.72 -2.14 5.77
CA GLY A 173 -16.43 -1.80 4.38
C GLY A 173 -15.21 -2.50 3.76
N LEU A 174 -14.37 -3.15 4.57
CA LEU A 174 -13.23 -3.96 4.13
C LEU A 174 -13.51 -5.47 4.26
N ASP A 175 -14.05 -5.90 5.40
CA ASP A 175 -14.33 -7.30 5.68
C ASP A 175 -15.80 -7.65 5.39
N ARG A 176 -16.06 -8.66 4.55
CA ARG A 176 -17.45 -9.05 4.22
C ARG A 176 -18.11 -9.93 5.28
N HIS A 177 -17.36 -10.70 6.08
CA HIS A 177 -17.90 -11.77 6.95
C HIS A 177 -17.37 -11.74 8.39
N GLY A 178 -16.91 -10.58 8.86
CA GLY A 178 -16.34 -10.51 10.20
C GLY A 178 -17.37 -10.24 11.31
N VAL A 179 -17.14 -10.82 12.50
CA VAL A 179 -17.79 -10.45 13.77
C VAL A 179 -17.48 -8.98 14.10
N SER A 180 -18.51 -8.12 14.07
CA SER A 180 -18.35 -6.69 14.39
C SER A 180 -17.93 -6.49 15.85
N GLN A 181 -17.26 -5.37 16.12
CA GLN A 181 -16.89 -4.99 17.48
C GLN A 181 -18.13 -4.86 18.40
N ASP A 182 -19.26 -4.40 17.86
CA ASP A 182 -20.54 -4.38 18.58
C ASP A 182 -21.00 -5.78 19.01
N ALA A 183 -20.72 -6.81 18.21
CA ALA A 183 -21.04 -8.20 18.55
C ALA A 183 -20.08 -8.77 19.59
N ALA A 184 -18.80 -8.35 19.57
CA ALA A 184 -17.85 -8.70 20.60
C ALA A 184 -18.19 -8.04 21.95
N ASP A 185 -18.55 -6.76 21.93
CA ASP A 185 -18.98 -6.00 23.12
C ASP A 185 -20.30 -6.55 23.68
N ALA A 186 -21.22 -6.98 22.81
CA ALA A 186 -22.44 -7.67 23.22
C ALA A 186 -22.16 -9.01 23.92
N LEU A 187 -21.19 -9.80 23.41
CA LEU A 187 -20.78 -11.05 24.04
C LEU A 187 -20.06 -10.84 25.39
N LEU A 188 -19.27 -9.78 25.52
CA LEU A 188 -18.62 -9.42 26.78
C LEU A 188 -19.64 -8.96 27.83
N SER A 189 -20.65 -8.19 27.39
CA SER A 189 -21.76 -7.77 28.24
C SER A 189 -22.64 -8.96 28.69
N ASP A 190 -22.86 -9.96 27.82
CA ASP A 190 -23.57 -11.20 28.15
C ASP A 190 -22.77 -12.11 29.10
N LEU A 191 -21.43 -12.03 29.07
CA LEU A 191 -20.55 -12.68 30.06
C LEU A 191 -20.41 -11.92 31.39
N GLY A 192 -20.97 -10.71 31.51
CA GLY A 192 -20.99 -9.94 32.75
C GLY A 192 -19.65 -9.33 33.19
N LEU A 193 -18.74 -9.07 32.25
CA LEU A 193 -17.55 -8.22 32.43
C LEU A 193 -17.85 -6.79 31.94
#